data_AF-A0A936DWT8-F1
#
_entry.id   AF-A0A936DWT8-F1
#
_cell.length_a   1.000
_cell.length_b   1.000
_cell.length_c   1.000
_cell.angle_alpha   90.00
_cell.angle_beta   90.00
_cell.angle_gamma   90.00
#
_symmetry.space_group_name_H-M   'P 1'
#
loop_
_entity.id
_entity.type
_entity.pdbx_description
1 polymer ?
#
loop_
_entity_poly.entity_id
_entity_poly.type
_entity_poly.pdbx_seq_one_letter_code
_entity_poly.pdbx_strand_id
1 'polypeptide(L)'
;MLHPVLERDRRATVSYLAGAAQRLAGLLPQLEVDADIEVLHRFRVELRRIRTALKALGQFLPVADVAELADECRWLAGRSGGLRDIDVFLQRLADYAHLPDTDPAVTTLRRALNRMRYRERRALLSSCRSLRAHRLVERLQSFAGLTPHIPGWPARAVNRGALRHALGSMLKHGRAIDDSSEPLQLHDLRKRCKRLRYLLEMHAPDGDEPEIVAAIRRMRKLQNVLGDYQDFATHAQLLQAVLQYPGATGDAALCQLIEALTQELQRQAAAARARFAVRFRQFSSGKHHRRLRALIAGDPGLQRPLVGTDGYCHAYVSGKRIELPVGKLVCVGRNYAAHAQELGNPVPETPLLFIKPPSAAVDFAPFIRVPAARGSVHHELEIAVLIGRELCAATPGQVRAAIAGIGLAIDLTLRDVQDGLKAQSHPWEMAKGFDASCPISVFLPLDPACDLANLELKLAVNGRRRQFGNSAQMLTPIIDLICYASAQFSLWPGDVVLTGTPKGVGPLVPGDRISADLTGLLRVRSQIVG
;
A
#
# COMPACT_ATOMS: atom_id res chain seq x y z
N MET A 1 3.25 -10.54 -19.81
CA MET A 1 4.27 -10.09 -18.82
C MET A 1 3.91 -8.71 -18.31
N LEU A 2 3.79 -8.39 -17.00
CA LEU A 2 3.46 -7.02 -16.51
C LEU A 2 4.19 -5.94 -17.34
N HIS A 3 3.63 -4.73 -17.46
CA HIS A 3 4.36 -3.59 -18.01
C HIS A 3 5.80 -3.61 -17.44
N PRO A 4 6.87 -3.50 -18.25
CA PRO A 4 8.24 -3.82 -17.81
C PRO A 4 8.64 -3.12 -16.50
N VAL A 5 8.14 -1.91 -16.27
CA VAL A 5 8.33 -1.14 -15.02
C VAL A 5 7.53 -1.72 -13.84
N LEU A 6 6.29 -2.15 -14.04
CA LEU A 6 5.48 -2.79 -13.00
C LEU A 6 5.94 -4.23 -12.72
N GLU A 7 6.39 -4.98 -13.74
CA GLU A 7 7.04 -6.29 -13.56
C GLU A 7 8.31 -6.16 -12.76
N ARG A 8 9.13 -5.15 -13.12
CA ARG A 8 10.34 -4.79 -12.39
C ARG A 8 10.03 -4.45 -10.93
N ASP A 9 9.07 -3.56 -10.69
CA ASP A 9 8.67 -3.16 -9.34
C ASP A 9 8.10 -4.35 -8.54
N ARG A 10 7.29 -5.22 -9.15
CA ARG A 10 6.78 -6.43 -8.48
C ARG A 10 7.88 -7.43 -8.17
N ARG A 11 8.73 -7.77 -9.14
CA ARG A 11 9.80 -8.77 -8.96
C ARG A 11 10.82 -8.32 -7.92
N ALA A 12 11.22 -7.06 -7.96
CA ALA A 12 12.12 -6.55 -6.95
C ALA A 12 11.44 -6.38 -5.58
N THR A 13 10.11 -6.18 -5.52
CA THR A 13 9.35 -6.20 -4.25
C THR A 13 9.43 -7.58 -3.61
N VAL A 14 9.12 -8.62 -4.39
CA VAL A 14 9.14 -10.02 -3.94
C VAL A 14 10.56 -10.42 -3.54
N SER A 15 11.57 -10.07 -4.35
CA SER A 15 12.98 -10.30 -4.06
C SER A 15 13.44 -9.63 -2.76
N TYR A 16 13.04 -8.37 -2.53
CA TYR A 16 13.36 -7.68 -1.29
C TYR A 16 12.74 -8.37 -0.07
N LEU A 17 11.46 -8.73 -0.14
CA LEU A 17 10.76 -9.40 0.95
C LEU A 17 11.35 -10.78 1.25
N ALA A 18 11.70 -11.53 0.21
CA ALA A 18 12.41 -12.81 0.33
C ALA A 18 13.76 -12.65 1.05
N GLY A 19 14.58 -11.69 0.61
CA GLY A 19 15.85 -11.39 1.28
C GLY A 19 15.67 -10.90 2.72
N ALA A 20 14.63 -10.12 2.99
CA ALA A 20 14.30 -9.68 4.35
C ALA A 20 13.83 -10.85 5.24
N ALA A 21 13.09 -11.81 4.68
CA ALA A 21 12.68 -13.03 5.36
C ALA A 21 13.89 -13.89 5.74
N GLN A 22 14.84 -14.07 4.83
CA GLN A 22 16.09 -14.79 5.08
C GLN A 22 16.92 -14.11 6.20
N ARG A 23 17.07 -12.78 6.14
CA ARG A 23 17.75 -12.04 7.21
C ARG A 23 17.05 -12.18 8.56
N LEU A 24 15.71 -12.10 8.58
CA LEU A 24 14.93 -12.30 9.80
C LEU A 24 15.12 -13.70 10.37
N ALA A 25 15.06 -14.73 9.53
CA ALA A 25 15.29 -16.12 9.92
C ALA A 25 16.70 -16.33 10.49
N GLY A 26 17.73 -15.73 9.89
CA GLY A 26 19.11 -15.80 10.40
C GLY A 26 19.34 -15.06 11.73
N LEU A 27 18.52 -14.05 12.04
CA LEU A 27 18.61 -13.29 13.30
C LEU A 27 17.94 -14.01 14.48
N LEU A 28 16.93 -14.86 14.22
CA LEU A 28 16.18 -15.54 15.28
C LEU A 28 17.07 -16.46 16.15
N PRO A 29 17.91 -17.36 15.60
CA PRO A 29 18.83 -18.17 16.39
C PRO A 29 19.87 -17.33 17.15
N GLN A 30 20.34 -16.23 16.54
CA GLN A 30 21.30 -15.33 17.19
C GLN A 30 20.72 -14.64 18.44
N LEU A 31 19.41 -14.42 18.49
CA LEU A 31 18.77 -13.89 19.69
C LEU A 31 18.83 -14.89 20.87
N GLU A 32 18.89 -16.19 20.60
CA GLU A 32 18.85 -17.23 21.63
C GLU A 32 20.19 -17.43 22.34
N VAL A 33 21.30 -17.45 21.59
CA VAL A 33 22.64 -17.83 22.09
C VAL A 33 23.19 -16.79 23.05
N ASP A 34 23.29 -15.53 22.61
CA ASP A 34 23.46 -14.38 23.49
C ASP A 34 23.15 -13.14 22.66
N ALA A 35 22.02 -12.48 22.92
CA ALA A 35 21.64 -11.34 22.09
C ALA A 35 22.44 -10.13 22.54
N ASP A 36 23.61 -9.95 21.92
CA ASP A 36 24.24 -8.65 21.79
C ASP A 36 23.15 -7.60 21.48
N ILE A 37 23.25 -6.45 22.13
CA ILE A 37 22.40 -5.28 21.93
C ILE A 37 22.24 -4.95 20.44
N GLU A 38 23.27 -5.22 19.62
CA GLU A 38 23.26 -5.07 18.17
C GLU A 38 22.44 -6.14 17.42
N VAL A 39 22.39 -7.39 17.88
CA VAL A 39 21.53 -8.44 17.30
C VAL A 39 20.06 -8.05 17.48
N LEU A 40 19.69 -7.64 18.71
CA LEU A 40 18.33 -7.16 19.00
C LEU A 40 17.98 -5.92 18.16
N HIS A 41 18.95 -5.01 17.98
CA HIS A 41 18.77 -3.85 17.11
C HIS A 41 18.46 -4.26 15.67
N ARG A 42 19.30 -5.12 15.08
CA ARG A 42 19.15 -5.61 13.71
C ARG A 42 17.82 -6.32 13.50
N PHE A 43 17.41 -7.20 14.42
CA PHE A 43 16.11 -7.86 14.41
C PHE A 43 14.95 -6.86 14.35
N ARG A 44 14.96 -5.85 15.23
CA ARG A 44 13.94 -4.80 15.28
C ARG A 44 13.94 -3.93 14.03
N VAL A 45 15.11 -3.67 13.43
CA VAL A 45 15.23 -2.90 12.19
C VAL A 45 14.64 -3.68 11.02
N GLU A 46 14.93 -4.97 10.89
CA GLU A 46 14.40 -5.80 9.80
C GLU A 46 12.87 -5.93 9.87
N LEU A 47 12.27 -6.17 11.04
CA LEU A 47 10.80 -6.18 11.18
C LEU A 47 10.15 -4.86 10.76
N ARG A 48 10.79 -3.72 11.07
CA ARG A 48 10.30 -2.39 10.66
C ARG A 48 10.46 -2.16 9.15
N ARG A 49 11.53 -2.66 8.56
CA ARG A 49 11.78 -2.62 7.12
C ARG A 49 10.76 -3.46 6.37
N ILE A 50 10.52 -4.70 6.79
CA ILE A 50 9.49 -5.59 6.22
C ILE A 50 8.12 -4.90 6.24
N ARG A 51 7.69 -4.36 7.38
CA ARG A 51 6.42 -3.61 7.49
C ARG A 51 6.35 -2.42 6.54
N THR A 52 7.46 -1.70 6.38
CA THR A 52 7.53 -0.54 5.49
C THR A 52 7.42 -0.97 4.03
N ALA A 53 8.10 -2.06 3.65
CA ALA A 53 8.02 -2.67 2.33
C ALA A 53 6.61 -3.17 2.03
N LEU A 54 6.00 -3.97 2.92
CA LEU A 54 4.63 -4.45 2.79
C LEU A 54 3.63 -3.29 2.56
N LYS A 55 3.75 -2.19 3.31
CA LYS A 55 2.86 -1.03 3.14
C LYS A 55 3.13 -0.23 1.85
N ALA A 56 4.38 -0.13 1.42
CA ALA A 56 4.75 0.64 0.24
C ALA A 56 4.54 -0.13 -1.07
N LEU A 57 4.56 -1.46 -1.00
CA LEU A 57 4.61 -2.36 -2.14
C LEU A 57 3.44 -3.34 -2.16
N GLY A 58 2.52 -3.25 -1.18
CA GLY A 58 1.39 -4.17 -1.03
C GLY A 58 0.36 -4.13 -2.15
N GLN A 59 0.44 -3.17 -3.07
CA GLN A 59 -0.36 -3.19 -4.31
C GLN A 59 0.06 -4.33 -5.26
N PHE A 60 1.26 -4.89 -5.06
CA PHE A 60 1.83 -5.97 -5.87
C PHE A 60 1.70 -7.35 -5.22
N LEU A 61 1.01 -7.43 -4.07
CA LEU A 61 0.83 -8.64 -3.27
C LEU A 61 -0.67 -8.80 -2.95
N PRO A 62 -1.15 -10.01 -2.65
CA PRO A 62 -2.53 -10.20 -2.21
C PRO A 62 -2.83 -9.37 -0.95
N VAL A 63 -3.92 -8.58 -0.97
CA VAL A 63 -4.23 -7.59 0.08
C VAL A 63 -4.43 -8.23 1.45
N ALA A 64 -4.97 -9.46 1.49
CA ALA A 64 -5.16 -10.22 2.73
C ALA A 64 -3.81 -10.51 3.41
N ASP A 65 -2.79 -10.92 2.65
CA ASP A 65 -1.47 -11.25 3.17
C ASP A 65 -0.73 -10.01 3.69
N VAL A 66 -0.87 -8.87 3.02
CA VAL A 66 -0.12 -7.64 3.37
C VAL A 66 -0.51 -7.11 4.76
N ALA A 67 -1.82 -7.04 5.04
CA ALA A 67 -2.30 -6.50 6.32
C ALA A 67 -1.93 -7.42 7.47
N GLU A 68 -2.16 -8.72 7.30
CA GLU A 68 -1.89 -9.74 8.31
C GLU A 68 -0.39 -9.81 8.63
N LEU A 69 0.48 -9.91 7.63
CA LEU A 69 1.93 -9.95 7.83
C LEU A 69 2.47 -8.67 8.48
N ALA A 70 1.90 -7.51 8.12
CA ALA A 70 2.30 -6.23 8.72
C ALA A 70 1.87 -6.10 10.19
N ASP A 71 0.78 -6.77 10.58
CA ASP A 71 0.30 -6.88 11.96
C ASP A 71 1.13 -7.89 12.76
N GLU A 72 1.47 -9.04 12.18
CA GLU A 72 2.37 -10.03 12.78
C GLU A 72 3.78 -9.47 13.04
N CYS A 73 4.36 -8.77 12.06
CA CYS A 73 5.63 -8.06 12.27
C CYS A 73 5.52 -6.96 13.35
N ARG A 74 4.34 -6.35 13.52
CA ARG A 74 4.12 -5.33 14.56
C ARG A 74 4.06 -5.97 15.94
N TRP A 75 3.35 -7.09 16.06
CA TRP A 75 3.29 -7.87 17.29
C TRP A 75 4.69 -8.27 17.76
N LEU A 76 5.48 -8.90 16.88
CA LEU A 76 6.82 -9.38 17.23
C LEU A 76 7.80 -8.24 17.53
N ALA A 77 7.70 -7.12 16.78
CA ALA A 77 8.48 -5.91 17.09
C ALA A 77 8.06 -5.26 18.43
N GLY A 78 6.78 -5.38 18.82
CA GLY A 78 6.29 -4.93 20.12
C GLY A 78 6.91 -5.71 21.28
N ARG A 79 7.04 -7.04 21.13
CA ARG A 79 7.64 -7.94 22.13
C ARG A 79 9.12 -7.68 22.43
N SER A 80 9.80 -6.93 21.58
CA SER A 80 11.22 -6.56 21.77
C SER A 80 11.42 -5.11 22.24
N GLY A 81 10.33 -4.36 22.49
CA GLY A 81 10.37 -2.96 22.91
C GLY A 81 11.06 -2.77 24.26
N GLY A 82 10.47 -3.33 25.31
CA GLY A 82 10.95 -3.18 26.69
C GLY A 82 12.40 -3.62 26.87
N LEU A 83 12.78 -4.77 26.30
CA LEU A 83 14.17 -5.24 26.32
C LEU A 83 15.14 -4.21 25.71
N ARG A 84 14.81 -3.67 24.53
CA ARG A 84 15.68 -2.71 23.83
C ARG A 84 15.81 -1.40 24.61
N ASP A 85 14.72 -0.94 25.21
CA ASP A 85 14.72 0.31 25.97
C ASP A 85 15.62 0.19 27.21
N ILE A 86 15.59 -0.96 27.89
CA ILE A 86 16.50 -1.27 29.01
C ILE A 86 17.96 -1.37 28.54
N ASP A 87 18.23 -2.09 27.44
CA ASP A 87 19.58 -2.24 26.89
C ASP A 87 20.22 -0.89 26.54
N VAL A 88 19.46 0.00 25.88
CA VAL A 88 19.94 1.35 25.51
C VAL A 88 20.17 2.21 26.74
N PHE A 89 19.29 2.12 27.74
CA PHE A 89 19.47 2.86 28.99
C PHE A 89 20.74 2.42 29.72
N LEU A 90 20.94 1.11 29.89
CA LEU A 90 22.14 0.57 30.56
C LEU A 90 23.44 0.95 29.86
N GLN A 91 23.45 1.01 28.52
CA GLN A 91 24.61 1.45 27.74
C GLN A 91 24.95 2.93 27.95
N ARG A 92 23.94 3.77 28.19
CA ARG A 92 24.09 5.23 28.36
C ARG A 92 24.08 5.68 29.83
N LEU A 93 23.91 4.77 30.78
CA LEU A 93 23.77 5.12 32.20
C LEU A 93 24.97 5.90 32.74
N ALA A 94 26.19 5.53 32.33
CA ALA A 94 27.41 6.22 32.74
C ALA A 94 27.44 7.68 32.23
N ASP A 95 26.85 7.96 31.07
CA ASP A 95 26.76 9.30 30.49
C ASP A 95 25.79 10.21 31.26
N TYR A 96 24.86 9.63 32.02
CA TYR A 96 23.82 10.36 32.75
C TYR A 96 24.12 10.52 34.23
N ALA A 97 24.61 9.46 34.86
CA ALA A 97 24.72 9.42 36.31
C ALA A 97 25.82 10.35 36.82
N HIS A 98 26.88 10.59 36.03
CA HIS A 98 28.08 11.32 36.44
C HIS A 98 28.61 10.88 37.83
N LEU A 99 28.32 9.64 38.21
CA LEU A 99 28.66 9.00 39.48
C LEU A 99 29.50 7.75 39.19
N PRO A 100 30.41 7.35 40.10
CA PRO A 100 31.16 6.12 39.96
C PRO A 100 30.24 4.90 39.85
N ASP A 101 30.62 3.91 39.04
CA ASP A 101 29.87 2.64 38.92
C ASP A 101 29.78 1.87 40.24
N THR A 102 30.66 2.17 41.20
CA THR A 102 30.70 1.59 42.56
C THR A 102 29.69 2.22 43.52
N ASP A 103 29.00 3.28 43.13
CA ASP A 103 27.98 3.91 43.97
C ASP A 103 26.86 2.91 44.33
N PRO A 104 26.48 2.79 45.61
CA PRO A 104 25.46 1.84 46.05
C PRO A 104 24.11 2.02 45.35
N ALA A 105 23.66 3.25 45.12
CA ALA A 105 22.39 3.53 44.46
C ALA A 105 22.44 3.15 42.97
N VAL A 106 23.57 3.43 42.30
CA VAL A 106 23.81 2.99 40.90
C VAL A 106 23.81 1.46 40.82
N THR A 107 24.43 0.79 41.79
CA THR A 107 24.45 -0.68 41.88
C THR A 107 23.04 -1.26 42.05
N THR A 108 22.22 -0.69 42.94
CA THR A 108 20.82 -1.10 43.15
C THR A 108 19.98 -0.87 41.88
N LEU A 109 20.12 0.28 41.23
CA LEU A 109 19.46 0.58 39.96
C LEU A 109 19.81 -0.44 38.88
N ARG A 110 21.11 -0.74 38.69
CA ARG A 110 21.58 -1.76 37.73
C ARG A 110 21.00 -3.14 38.03
N ARG A 111 20.92 -3.54 39.30
CA ARG A 111 20.29 -4.82 39.70
C ARG A 111 18.81 -4.87 39.32
N ALA A 112 18.04 -3.81 39.60
CA ALA A 112 16.63 -3.74 39.26
C ALA A 112 16.41 -3.83 37.73
N LEU A 113 17.17 -3.03 36.96
CA LEU A 113 17.12 -3.04 35.49
C LEU A 113 17.51 -4.40 34.91
N ASN A 114 18.55 -5.06 35.43
CA ASN A 114 18.95 -6.39 34.96
C ASN A 114 17.87 -7.45 35.23
N ARG A 115 17.13 -7.36 36.34
CA ARG A 115 15.98 -8.24 36.61
C ARG A 115 14.84 -8.00 35.61
N MET A 116 14.51 -6.73 35.34
CA MET A 116 13.52 -6.37 34.32
C MET A 116 13.95 -6.87 32.93
N ARG A 117 15.22 -6.64 32.56
CA ARG A 117 15.85 -7.09 31.32
C ARG A 117 15.71 -8.60 31.16
N TYR A 118 15.98 -9.37 32.20
CA TYR A 118 15.85 -10.83 32.19
C TYR A 118 14.41 -11.29 31.91
N ARG A 119 13.40 -10.64 32.54
CA ARG A 119 11.98 -10.93 32.30
C ARG A 119 11.57 -10.63 30.86
N GLU A 120 11.91 -9.44 30.36
CA GLU A 120 11.62 -9.02 28.99
C GLU A 120 12.28 -9.95 27.96
N ARG A 121 13.54 -10.35 28.22
CA ARG A 121 14.25 -11.32 27.38
C ARG A 121 13.53 -12.66 27.32
N ARG A 122 13.12 -13.21 28.46
CA ARG A 122 12.36 -14.48 28.50
C ARG A 122 11.04 -14.37 27.72
N ALA A 123 10.31 -13.27 27.87
CA ALA A 123 9.06 -13.04 27.16
C ALA A 123 9.26 -12.92 25.63
N LEU A 124 10.32 -12.23 25.20
CA LEU A 124 10.70 -12.14 23.79
C LEU A 124 11.06 -13.51 23.21
N LEU A 125 11.95 -14.27 23.87
CA LEU A 125 12.37 -15.59 23.40
C LEU A 125 11.20 -16.57 23.32
N SER A 126 10.30 -16.56 24.32
CA SER A 126 9.06 -17.32 24.27
C SER A 126 8.19 -16.95 23.06
N SER A 127 8.10 -15.66 22.73
CA SER A 127 7.36 -15.19 21.55
C SER A 127 8.03 -15.63 20.24
N CYS A 128 9.37 -15.54 20.16
CA CYS A 128 10.14 -15.98 18.99
C CYS A 128 10.01 -17.50 18.74
N ARG A 129 9.91 -18.31 19.79
CA ARG A 129 9.73 -19.77 19.70
C ARG A 129 8.30 -20.22 19.43
N SER A 130 7.33 -19.31 19.45
CA SER A 130 5.93 -19.66 19.25
C SER A 130 5.65 -20.10 17.81
N LEU A 131 4.63 -20.96 17.62
CA LEU A 131 4.12 -21.32 16.29
C LEU A 131 3.72 -20.08 15.46
N ARG A 132 3.23 -19.03 16.12
CA ARG A 132 2.86 -17.76 15.50
C ARG A 132 4.07 -17.09 14.83
N ALA A 133 5.22 -17.04 15.50
CA ALA A 133 6.44 -16.48 14.94
C ALA A 133 7.01 -17.34 13.80
N HIS A 134 6.95 -18.67 13.92
CA HIS A 134 7.37 -19.58 12.85
C HIS A 134 6.51 -19.39 11.58
N ARG A 135 5.18 -19.34 11.71
CA ARG A 135 4.27 -19.07 10.58
C ARG A 135 4.54 -17.73 9.89
N LEU A 136 4.89 -16.70 10.66
CA LEU A 136 5.28 -15.41 10.09
C LEU A 136 6.52 -15.57 9.21
N VAL A 137 7.56 -16.25 9.69
CA VAL A 137 8.80 -16.47 8.93
C VAL A 137 8.53 -17.32 7.69
N GLU A 138 7.81 -18.44 7.83
CA GLU A 138 7.45 -19.32 6.71
C GLU A 138 6.68 -18.59 5.62
N ARG A 139 5.66 -17.78 5.98
CA ARG A 139 4.89 -16.99 5.00
C ARG A 139 5.72 -15.88 4.35
N LEU A 140 6.66 -15.28 5.09
CA LEU A 140 7.59 -14.34 4.48
C LEU A 140 8.56 -15.05 3.52
N GLN A 141 8.98 -16.27 3.86
CA GLN A 141 9.84 -17.10 3.02
C GLN A 141 9.12 -17.68 1.80
N SER A 142 7.81 -17.92 1.84
CA SER A 142 7.06 -18.38 0.67
C SER A 142 7.10 -17.39 -0.48
N PHE A 143 7.32 -16.09 -0.21
CA PHE A 143 7.60 -15.11 -1.27
C PHE A 143 8.92 -15.37 -2.01
N ALA A 144 9.91 -16.01 -1.38
CA ALA A 144 11.17 -16.37 -2.03
C ALA A 144 10.97 -17.37 -3.18
N GLY A 145 9.98 -18.26 -3.05
CA GLY A 145 9.59 -19.20 -4.11
C GLY A 145 8.92 -18.53 -5.33
N LEU A 146 8.50 -17.27 -5.20
CA LEU A 146 7.87 -16.49 -6.28
C LEU A 146 8.88 -15.70 -7.12
N THR A 147 10.18 -15.83 -6.83
CA THR A 147 11.26 -15.08 -7.50
C THR A 147 12.05 -15.97 -8.46
N PRO A 148 11.88 -15.84 -9.79
CA PRO A 148 12.92 -16.29 -10.70
C PRO A 148 14.10 -15.29 -10.65
N HIS A 149 15.32 -15.79 -10.42
CA HIS A 149 16.53 -14.99 -10.61
C HIS A 149 16.74 -14.76 -12.11
N ILE A 150 16.79 -13.50 -12.53
CA ILE A 150 17.00 -13.12 -13.93
C ILE A 150 18.27 -12.27 -14.01
N PRO A 151 19.33 -12.76 -14.68
CA PRO A 151 20.57 -12.02 -14.87
C PRO A 151 20.33 -10.66 -15.55
N GLY A 152 20.98 -9.60 -15.04
CA GLY A 152 20.95 -8.25 -15.64
C GLY A 152 19.81 -7.32 -15.16
N TRP A 153 18.91 -7.78 -14.28
CA TRP A 153 17.81 -6.96 -13.75
C TRP A 153 18.08 -6.52 -12.30
N PRO A 154 17.99 -5.21 -11.96
CA PRO A 154 18.29 -4.74 -10.62
C PRO A 154 17.23 -5.20 -9.61
N ALA A 155 17.65 -5.65 -8.43
CA ALA A 155 16.79 -6.02 -7.28
C ALA A 155 16.06 -4.82 -6.63
N ARG A 156 15.84 -3.73 -7.40
CA ARG A 156 15.37 -2.43 -6.93
C ARG A 156 13.85 -2.30 -7.10
N ALA A 157 13.11 -2.25 -6.00
CA ALA A 157 11.68 -1.93 -6.00
C ALA A 157 11.32 -1.05 -4.82
N VAL A 158 11.41 0.25 -5.04
CA VAL A 158 10.46 1.15 -4.40
C VAL A 158 9.85 2.02 -5.48
N ASN A 159 8.54 1.89 -5.66
CA ASN A 159 7.77 2.77 -6.52
C ASN A 159 8.06 4.23 -6.11
N ARG A 160 8.53 5.05 -7.06
CA ARG A 160 8.90 6.46 -6.82
C ARG A 160 7.74 7.28 -6.26
N GLY A 161 6.49 6.89 -6.50
CA GLY A 161 5.29 7.43 -5.85
C GLY A 161 5.27 7.23 -4.32
N ALA A 162 5.67 6.05 -3.83
CA ALA A 162 5.77 5.79 -2.39
C ALA A 162 6.86 6.66 -1.73
N LEU A 163 7.99 6.85 -2.40
CA LEU A 163 9.05 7.77 -1.99
C LEU A 163 8.57 9.23 -1.98
N ARG A 164 7.86 9.68 -3.03
CA ARG A 164 7.26 11.02 -3.13
C ARG A 164 6.30 11.26 -1.98
N HIS A 165 5.39 10.32 -1.73
CA HIS A 165 4.43 10.42 -0.65
C HIS A 165 5.12 10.46 0.72
N ALA A 166 6.11 9.59 0.96
CA ALA A 166 6.86 9.56 2.21
C ALA A 166 7.63 10.87 2.45
N LEU A 167 8.29 11.41 1.43
CA LEU A 167 8.98 12.69 1.49
C LEU A 167 8.02 13.86 1.72
N GLY A 168 6.94 13.95 0.94
CA GLY A 168 5.93 15.00 1.10
C GLY A 168 5.28 14.98 2.48
N SER A 169 4.94 13.78 2.97
CA SER A 169 4.38 13.59 4.31
C SER A 169 5.36 13.99 5.41
N MET A 170 6.62 13.57 5.32
CA MET A 170 7.66 13.91 6.30
C MET A 170 7.93 15.42 6.34
N LEU A 171 8.01 16.09 5.19
CA LEU A 171 8.20 17.54 5.10
C LEU A 171 7.00 18.32 5.61
N LYS A 172 5.77 17.90 5.28
CA LYS A 172 4.54 18.54 5.77
C LYS A 172 4.52 18.57 7.30
N HIS A 173 4.78 17.43 7.94
CA HIS A 173 4.71 17.33 9.40
C HIS A 173 5.91 18.01 10.05
N GLY A 174 7.11 17.90 9.49
CA GLY A 174 8.28 18.55 10.07
C GLY A 174 8.24 20.07 10.00
N ARG A 175 7.58 20.66 8.99
CA ARG A 175 7.31 22.11 8.92
C ARG A 175 6.30 22.60 9.95
N ALA A 176 5.46 21.69 10.45
CA ALA A 176 4.45 21.99 11.46
C ALA A 176 4.98 21.80 12.89
N ILE A 177 6.24 21.38 13.06
CA ILE A 177 6.86 21.30 14.39
C ILE A 177 7.43 22.66 14.76
N ASP A 178 7.01 23.15 15.91
CA ASP A 178 7.45 24.38 16.56
C ASP A 178 7.73 24.13 18.06
N ASP A 179 8.01 25.20 18.82
CA ASP A 179 8.33 25.09 20.24
C ASP A 179 7.14 24.62 21.08
N SER A 180 5.90 24.81 20.62
CA SER A 180 4.67 24.39 21.29
C SER A 180 4.22 22.95 20.99
N SER A 181 4.84 22.30 20.02
CA SER A 181 4.39 20.98 19.54
C SER A 181 4.44 19.87 20.60
N GLU A 182 3.42 19.04 20.67
CA GLU A 182 3.31 17.93 21.62
C GLU A 182 4.36 16.82 21.35
N PRO A 183 4.82 16.07 22.38
CA PRO A 183 5.76 14.96 22.22
C PRO A 183 5.31 13.93 21.17
N LEU A 184 3.99 13.70 21.06
CA LEU A 184 3.40 12.77 20.10
C LEU A 184 3.67 13.19 18.64
N GLN A 185 3.69 14.50 18.34
CA GLN A 185 3.96 15.01 16.99
C GLN A 185 5.41 14.73 16.57
N LEU A 186 6.38 14.86 17.49
CA LEU A 186 7.78 14.52 17.25
C LEU A 186 7.97 13.01 17.06
N HIS A 187 7.28 12.19 17.85
CA HIS A 187 7.28 10.74 17.69
C HIS A 187 6.74 10.30 16.33
N ASP A 188 5.63 10.89 15.88
CA ASP A 188 5.06 10.59 14.57
C ASP A 188 5.95 11.07 13.43
N LEU A 189 6.60 12.23 13.57
CA LEU A 189 7.62 12.67 12.63
C LEU A 189 8.79 11.69 12.56
N ARG A 190 9.27 11.19 13.71
CA ARG A 190 10.35 10.18 13.77
C ARG A 190 9.96 8.93 12.98
N LYS A 191 8.71 8.44 13.12
CA LYS A 191 8.21 7.30 12.32
C LYS A 191 8.25 7.60 10.82
N ARG A 192 7.85 8.82 10.40
CA ARG A 192 7.87 9.25 8.99
C ARG A 192 9.30 9.35 8.45
N CYS A 193 10.24 9.89 9.23
CA CYS A 193 11.66 9.92 8.87
C CYS A 193 12.23 8.51 8.71
N LYS A 194 11.91 7.58 9.63
CA LYS A 194 12.32 6.17 9.51
C LYS A 194 11.76 5.54 8.24
N ARG A 195 10.47 5.74 7.97
CA ARG A 195 9.80 5.23 6.76
C ARG A 195 10.48 5.72 5.47
N LEU A 196 10.70 7.03 5.32
CA LEU A 196 11.39 7.57 4.15
C LEU A 196 12.81 7.00 4.00
N ARG A 197 13.57 6.87 5.10
CA ARG A 197 14.92 6.30 5.06
C ARG A 197 14.90 4.85 4.60
N TYR A 198 14.01 4.03 5.15
CA TYR A 198 13.89 2.63 4.73
C TYR A 198 13.55 2.51 3.25
N LEU A 199 12.65 3.35 2.74
CA LEU A 199 12.33 3.38 1.30
C LEU A 199 13.52 3.81 0.44
N LEU A 200 14.34 4.76 0.90
CA LEU A 200 15.56 5.16 0.20
C LEU A 200 16.63 4.05 0.23
N GLU A 201 16.83 3.40 1.38
CA GLU A 201 17.73 2.25 1.54
C GLU A 201 17.29 1.06 0.67
N MET A 202 15.98 0.83 0.52
CA MET A 202 15.43 -0.17 -0.39
C MET A 202 15.61 0.20 -1.87
N HIS A 203 15.63 1.49 -2.20
CA HIS A 203 15.82 1.97 -3.57
C HIS A 203 17.28 1.84 -4.02
N ALA A 204 18.23 2.13 -3.13
CA ALA A 204 19.67 2.05 -3.37
C ALA A 204 20.37 1.19 -2.28
N PRO A 205 20.17 -0.15 -2.30
CA PRO A 205 20.73 -1.04 -1.30
C PRO A 205 22.26 -1.10 -1.31
N ASP A 206 22.88 -0.98 -2.49
CA ASP A 206 24.33 -1.09 -2.70
C ASP A 206 25.03 0.29 -2.65
N GLY A 207 24.29 1.37 -2.43
CA GLY A 207 24.83 2.73 -2.41
C GLY A 207 25.28 3.24 -3.78
N ASP A 208 24.74 2.65 -4.85
CA ASP A 208 24.99 2.93 -6.26
C ASP A 208 24.36 4.25 -6.76
N GLU A 209 23.52 4.90 -5.95
CA GLU A 209 22.98 6.24 -6.20
C GLU A 209 23.54 7.26 -5.19
N PRO A 210 24.62 8.01 -5.55
CA PRO A 210 25.31 8.94 -4.64
C PRO A 210 24.37 9.99 -4.02
N GLU A 211 23.37 10.45 -4.77
CA GLU A 211 22.35 11.39 -4.32
C GLU A 211 21.48 10.80 -3.19
N ILE A 212 21.10 9.52 -3.30
CA ILE A 212 20.34 8.80 -2.27
C ILE A 212 21.22 8.58 -1.05
N VAL A 213 22.46 8.14 -1.24
CA VAL A 213 23.42 7.95 -0.14
C VAL A 213 23.61 9.26 0.63
N ALA A 214 23.77 10.39 -0.08
CA ALA A 214 23.86 11.72 0.52
C ALA A 214 22.56 12.13 1.23
N ALA A 215 21.38 11.80 0.67
CA ALA A 215 20.09 12.03 1.32
C ALA A 215 19.96 11.23 2.63
N ILE A 216 20.25 9.92 2.61
CA ILE A 216 20.25 9.05 3.79
C ILE A 216 21.20 9.61 4.86
N ARG A 217 22.42 10.02 4.49
CA ARG A 217 23.40 10.60 5.42
C ARG A 217 22.87 11.87 6.10
N ARG A 218 22.20 12.75 5.36
CA ARG A 218 21.56 13.96 5.94
C ARG A 218 20.37 13.61 6.83
N MET A 219 19.55 12.66 6.41
CA MET A 219 18.42 12.17 7.20
C MET A 219 18.86 11.59 8.54
N ARG A 220 19.98 10.87 8.60
CA ARG A 220 20.54 10.35 9.86
C ARG A 220 20.76 11.46 10.88
N LYS A 221 21.28 12.62 10.47
CA LYS A 221 21.48 13.77 11.39
C LYS A 221 20.16 14.27 12.00
N LEU A 222 19.10 14.35 11.20
CA LEU A 222 17.76 14.72 11.68
C LEU A 222 17.15 13.63 12.58
N GLN A 223 17.33 12.36 12.20
CA GLN A 223 16.83 11.21 12.94
C GLN A 223 17.53 11.02 14.29
N ASN A 224 18.82 11.36 14.40
CA ASN A 224 19.55 11.27 15.66
C ASN A 224 18.92 12.20 16.69
N VAL A 225 18.61 13.44 16.32
CA VAL A 225 17.93 14.40 17.22
C VAL A 225 16.56 13.88 17.68
N LEU A 226 15.74 13.41 16.75
CA LEU A 226 14.43 12.82 17.07
C LEU A 226 14.56 11.49 17.83
N GLY A 227 15.67 10.77 17.64
CA GLY A 227 16.03 9.55 18.33
C GLY A 227 16.34 9.82 19.78
N ASP A 228 17.30 10.70 20.03
CA ASP A 228 17.72 11.10 21.37
C ASP A 228 16.54 11.67 22.17
N TYR A 229 15.75 12.58 21.59
CA TYR A 229 14.55 13.11 22.25
C TYR A 229 13.60 12.00 22.72
N GLN A 230 13.30 11.03 21.86
CA GLN A 230 12.42 9.92 22.20
C GLN A 230 13.05 8.99 23.22
N ASP A 231 14.33 8.67 23.06
CA ASP A 231 15.04 7.74 23.94
C ASP A 231 15.12 8.32 25.35
N PHE A 232 15.38 9.63 25.53
CA PHE A 232 15.32 10.30 26.83
C PHE A 232 13.94 10.23 27.49
N ALA A 233 12.87 10.46 26.72
CA ALA A 233 11.50 10.35 27.22
C ALA A 233 11.18 8.91 27.66
N THR A 234 11.60 7.91 26.87
CA THR A 234 11.43 6.49 27.22
C THR A 234 12.27 6.11 28.44
N HIS A 235 13.49 6.60 28.57
CA HIS A 235 14.36 6.37 29.72
C HIS A 235 13.76 6.93 31.02
N ALA A 236 13.16 8.12 30.97
CA ALA A 236 12.47 8.70 32.12
C ALA A 236 11.29 7.82 32.56
N GLN A 237 10.50 7.30 31.61
CA GLN A 237 9.42 6.34 31.92
C GLN A 237 9.95 5.03 32.50
N LEU A 238 11.08 4.53 31.99
CA LEU A 238 11.72 3.32 32.51
C LEU A 238 12.15 3.51 33.97
N LEU A 239 12.73 4.66 34.32
CA LEU A 239 13.13 4.98 35.69
C LEU A 239 11.92 5.01 36.64
N GLN A 240 10.79 5.56 36.21
CA GLN A 240 9.54 5.52 36.99
C GLN A 240 9.05 4.08 37.19
N ALA A 241 9.20 3.19 36.20
CA ALA A 241 8.86 1.78 36.33
C ALA A 241 9.79 1.03 37.31
N VAL A 242 11.05 1.45 37.46
CA VAL A 242 11.98 0.86 38.44
C VAL A 242 11.49 1.08 39.87
N LEU A 243 10.91 2.23 40.18
CA LEU A 243 10.38 2.54 41.52
C LEU A 243 9.26 1.58 41.96
N GLN A 244 8.54 1.01 40.99
CA GLN A 244 7.46 0.04 41.23
C GLN A 244 7.99 -1.40 41.40
N TYR A 245 9.30 -1.63 41.30
CA TYR A 245 9.88 -2.97 41.29
C TYR A 245 10.22 -3.46 42.71
N PRO A 246 9.94 -4.74 43.04
CA PRO A 246 10.26 -5.29 44.36
C PRO A 246 11.77 -5.21 44.68
N GLY A 247 12.10 -4.55 45.79
CA GLY A 247 13.48 -4.30 46.24
C GLY A 247 14.07 -2.93 45.84
N ALA A 248 13.34 -2.13 45.05
CA ALA A 248 13.62 -0.70 44.86
C ALA A 248 12.76 0.19 45.78
N THR A 249 11.64 -0.35 46.25
CA THR A 249 10.65 0.33 47.08
C THR A 249 11.20 0.58 48.48
N GLY A 250 11.37 1.84 48.87
CA GLY A 250 11.85 2.25 50.20
C GLY A 250 13.34 2.59 50.30
N ASP A 251 14.12 2.44 49.24
CA ASP A 251 15.52 2.89 49.19
C ASP A 251 15.57 4.40 48.86
N ALA A 252 15.84 5.23 49.86
CA ALA A 252 15.88 6.69 49.73
C ALA A 252 16.99 7.18 48.78
N ALA A 253 18.15 6.52 48.79
CA ALA A 253 19.27 6.88 47.92
C ALA A 253 18.95 6.56 46.45
N LEU A 254 18.31 5.42 46.20
CA LEU A 254 17.82 5.06 44.86
C LEU A 254 16.75 6.04 44.37
N CYS A 255 15.80 6.44 45.22
CA CYS A 255 14.77 7.41 44.85
C CYS A 255 15.38 8.75 44.43
N GLN A 256 16.33 9.27 45.22
CA GLN A 256 17.04 10.52 44.90
C GLN A 256 17.83 10.41 43.60
N LEU A 257 18.54 9.29 43.38
CA LEU A 257 19.25 9.05 42.13
C LEU A 257 18.29 9.02 40.92
N ILE A 258 17.16 8.33 41.04
CA ILE A 258 16.16 8.25 39.98
C ILE A 258 15.57 9.63 39.66
N GLU A 259 15.31 10.45 40.68
CA GLU A 259 14.82 11.81 40.48
C GLU A 259 15.85 12.68 39.76
N ALA A 260 17.11 12.66 40.20
CA ALA A 260 18.21 13.39 39.56
C ALA A 260 18.40 12.98 38.10
N LEU A 261 18.41 11.66 37.81
CA LEU A 261 18.49 11.13 36.46
C LEU A 261 17.28 11.54 35.60
N THR A 262 16.08 11.55 36.19
CA THR A 262 14.86 11.97 35.49
C THR A 262 14.94 13.44 35.08
N GLN A 263 15.41 14.32 35.98
CA GLN A 263 15.62 15.73 35.68
C GLN A 263 16.70 15.95 34.60
N GLU A 264 17.82 15.20 34.67
CA GLU A 264 18.86 15.21 33.63
C GLU A 264 18.30 14.84 32.25
N LEU A 265 17.57 13.72 32.17
CA LEU A 265 16.97 13.25 30.92
C LEU A 265 15.97 14.26 30.34
N GLN A 266 15.16 14.90 31.19
CA GLN A 266 14.24 15.96 30.76
C GLN A 266 15.00 17.17 30.19
N ARG A 267 16.11 17.58 30.83
CA ARG A 267 16.97 18.66 30.33
C ARG A 267 17.59 18.32 28.98
N GLN A 268 18.10 17.09 28.82
CA GLN A 268 18.67 16.63 27.56
C GLN A 268 17.61 16.50 26.45
N ALA A 269 16.38 16.09 26.80
CA ALA A 269 15.25 16.08 25.87
C ALA A 269 14.92 17.50 25.38
N ALA A 270 14.86 18.49 26.28
CA ALA A 270 14.65 19.89 25.89
C ALA A 270 15.78 20.40 24.97
N ALA A 271 17.04 20.09 25.29
CA ALA A 271 18.18 20.47 24.45
C ALA A 271 18.16 19.78 23.08
N ALA A 272 17.79 18.50 23.00
CA ALA A 272 17.62 17.79 21.74
C ALA A 272 16.52 18.42 20.90
N ARG A 273 15.38 18.74 21.52
CA ARG A 273 14.26 19.42 20.85
C ARG A 273 14.68 20.77 20.27
N ALA A 274 15.40 21.61 21.03
CA ALA A 274 15.86 22.91 20.54
C ALA A 274 16.74 22.81 19.28
N ARG A 275 17.50 21.71 19.13
CA ARG A 275 18.32 21.45 17.93
C ARG A 275 17.50 21.02 16.70
N PHE A 276 16.24 20.58 16.89
CA PHE A 276 15.42 20.05 15.80
C PHE A 276 15.20 21.07 14.68
N ALA A 277 14.78 22.30 15.01
CA ALA A 277 14.42 23.31 14.01
C ALA A 277 15.59 23.62 13.06
N VAL A 278 16.82 23.74 13.62
CA VAL A 278 18.04 23.96 12.84
C VAL A 278 18.33 22.77 11.92
N ARG A 279 18.29 21.53 12.44
CA ARG A 279 18.54 20.32 11.63
C ARG A 279 17.48 20.13 10.55
N PHE A 280 16.22 20.43 10.86
CA PHE A 280 15.13 20.33 9.91
C PHE A 280 15.30 21.34 8.77
N ARG A 281 15.62 22.60 9.07
CA ARG A 281 15.94 23.62 8.05
C ARG A 281 17.13 23.22 7.16
N GLN A 282 18.19 22.66 7.75
CA GLN A 282 19.34 22.15 7.00
C GLN A 282 18.96 21.02 6.03
N PHE A 283 18.06 20.13 6.46
CA PHE A 283 17.54 19.04 5.64
C PHE A 283 16.59 19.54 4.54
N SER A 284 15.67 20.46 4.87
CA SER A 284 14.65 20.98 3.97
C SER A 284 15.13 22.11 3.05
N SER A 285 16.43 22.45 3.08
CA SER A 285 16.98 23.57 2.31
C SER A 285 16.77 23.39 0.80
N GLY A 286 16.52 24.50 0.10
CA GLY A 286 16.04 24.50 -1.28
C GLY A 286 16.91 23.70 -2.25
N LYS A 287 18.25 23.77 -2.13
CA LYS A 287 19.18 23.03 -3.01
C LYS A 287 19.06 21.51 -2.85
N HIS A 288 19.04 21.01 -1.61
CA HIS A 288 19.00 19.57 -1.34
C HIS A 288 17.62 18.98 -1.58
N HIS A 289 16.59 19.72 -1.19
CA HIS A 289 15.20 19.38 -1.41
C HIS A 289 14.88 19.30 -2.91
N ARG A 290 15.38 20.24 -3.74
CA ARG A 290 15.22 20.19 -5.20
C ARG A 290 15.88 18.96 -5.82
N ARG A 291 17.10 18.60 -5.40
CA ARG A 291 17.80 17.41 -5.91
C ARG A 291 17.08 16.11 -5.56
N LEU A 292 16.67 15.94 -4.29
CA LEU A 292 15.92 14.76 -3.87
C LEU A 292 14.53 14.72 -4.52
N ARG A 293 13.86 15.87 -4.69
CA ARG A 293 12.62 15.94 -5.47
C ARG A 293 12.85 15.57 -6.92
N ALA A 294 13.88 16.08 -7.59
CA ALA A 294 14.17 15.78 -9.00
C ALA A 294 14.41 14.27 -9.21
N LEU A 295 15.13 13.63 -8.29
CA LEU A 295 15.39 12.19 -8.33
C LEU A 295 14.12 11.34 -8.17
N ILE A 296 13.15 11.83 -7.38
CA ILE A 296 11.87 11.13 -7.13
C ILE A 296 10.74 11.69 -8.04
N ALA A 297 10.99 12.79 -8.76
CA ALA A 297 10.09 13.40 -9.71
C ALA A 297 10.31 12.74 -11.06
N GLY A 298 9.30 11.99 -11.49
CA GLY A 298 9.32 11.28 -12.76
C GLY A 298 10.08 9.96 -12.68
N ASP A 299 9.34 8.86 -12.79
CA ASP A 299 9.70 7.91 -13.83
C ASP A 299 9.06 8.47 -15.11
N PRO A 300 9.79 8.77 -16.19
CA PRO A 300 9.20 9.20 -17.45
C PRO A 300 8.14 8.23 -18.01
N GLY A 301 8.04 7.01 -17.47
CA GLY A 301 6.99 6.05 -17.81
C GLY A 301 5.58 6.33 -17.25
N LEU A 302 5.38 7.34 -16.39
CA LEU A 302 4.06 7.70 -15.84
C LEU A 302 3.42 8.94 -16.50
N GLN A 303 4.07 9.50 -17.51
CA GLN A 303 3.48 10.45 -18.45
C GLN A 303 3.56 9.85 -19.84
N ARG A 304 2.75 8.82 -20.12
CA ARG A 304 2.69 8.21 -21.45
C ARG A 304 1.25 7.95 -21.88
N PRO A 305 0.99 7.98 -23.20
CA PRO A 305 -0.30 8.33 -23.77
C PRO A 305 -1.38 7.29 -23.47
N LEU A 306 -2.63 7.74 -23.50
CA LEU A 306 -3.83 6.93 -23.24
C LEU A 306 -4.07 5.80 -24.26
N VAL A 307 -3.25 5.68 -25.32
CA VAL A 307 -3.33 4.62 -26.34
C VAL A 307 -1.93 4.26 -26.85
N GLY A 308 -1.67 2.97 -27.11
CA GLY A 308 -0.44 2.49 -27.77
C GLY A 308 0.58 1.89 -26.81
N THR A 309 1.81 1.63 -27.29
CA THR A 309 2.84 0.80 -26.63
C THR A 309 3.22 1.17 -25.18
N ASP A 310 2.76 2.32 -24.69
CA ASP A 310 2.95 2.83 -23.33
C ASP A 310 1.62 3.29 -22.63
N GLY A 311 0.45 2.83 -23.10
CA GLY A 311 -0.89 3.09 -22.53
C GLY A 311 -1.49 1.90 -21.77
N TYR A 312 -2.81 1.91 -21.54
CA TYR A 312 -3.51 0.77 -20.90
C TYR A 312 -3.17 -0.55 -21.58
N CYS A 313 -3.03 -1.61 -20.77
CA CYS A 313 -2.90 -2.97 -21.29
C CYS A 313 -3.65 -3.95 -20.39
N HIS A 314 -4.23 -4.98 -20.98
CA HIS A 314 -4.84 -6.05 -20.21
C HIS A 314 -3.79 -6.78 -19.37
N ALA A 315 -4.10 -7.04 -18.10
CA ALA A 315 -3.23 -7.78 -17.20
C ALA A 315 -4.05 -8.72 -16.34
N TYR A 316 -3.49 -9.90 -16.02
CA TYR A 316 -4.11 -10.80 -15.06
C TYR A 316 -3.86 -10.32 -13.62
N VAL A 317 -4.64 -10.84 -12.66
CA VAL A 317 -4.48 -10.60 -11.22
C VAL A 317 -3.07 -10.96 -10.71
N SER A 318 -2.39 -11.91 -11.36
CA SER A 318 -0.99 -12.26 -11.10
C SER A 318 0.00 -11.13 -11.45
N GLY A 319 -0.49 -10.12 -12.14
CA GLY A 319 0.25 -9.06 -12.80
C GLY A 319 0.55 -9.35 -14.26
N LYS A 320 0.65 -10.62 -14.69
CA LYS A 320 1.10 -10.95 -16.06
C LYS A 320 0.23 -10.22 -17.10
N ARG A 321 0.81 -9.29 -17.86
CA ARG A 321 0.15 -8.72 -19.06
C ARG A 321 -0.32 -9.84 -19.96
N ILE A 322 -1.52 -9.65 -20.47
CA ILE A 322 -2.17 -10.52 -21.42
C ILE A 322 -1.71 -10.03 -22.81
N GLU A 323 -1.13 -10.92 -23.60
CA GLU A 323 -0.56 -10.60 -24.92
C GLU A 323 -1.66 -10.51 -25.97
N LEU A 324 -2.67 -9.70 -25.67
CA LEU A 324 -3.76 -9.32 -26.55
C LEU A 324 -3.70 -7.81 -26.77
N PRO A 325 -4.04 -7.31 -27.96
CA PRO A 325 -4.15 -5.88 -28.21
C PRO A 325 -5.27 -5.27 -27.34
N VAL A 326 -5.29 -3.94 -27.18
CA VAL A 326 -6.46 -3.28 -26.60
C VAL A 326 -7.42 -2.98 -27.74
N GLY A 327 -8.52 -3.73 -27.74
CA GLY A 327 -9.57 -3.61 -28.74
C GLY A 327 -10.67 -2.62 -28.35
N LYS A 328 -11.81 -2.73 -29.01
CA LYS A 328 -13.02 -1.96 -28.68
C LYS A 328 -13.67 -2.51 -27.41
N LEU A 329 -14.43 -1.66 -26.73
CA LEU A 329 -15.21 -2.04 -25.56
C LEU A 329 -16.69 -2.07 -25.96
N VAL A 330 -17.25 -3.26 -26.13
CA VAL A 330 -18.68 -3.43 -26.45
C VAL A 330 -19.46 -3.47 -25.14
N CYS A 331 -20.46 -2.62 -25.01
CA CYS A 331 -21.17 -2.40 -23.76
C CYS A 331 -22.67 -2.62 -23.96
N VAL A 332 -23.40 -2.95 -22.89
CA VAL A 332 -24.86 -3.07 -22.92
C VAL A 332 -25.51 -2.09 -21.93
N GLY A 333 -26.45 -1.30 -22.42
CA GLY A 333 -27.31 -0.48 -21.58
C GLY A 333 -28.45 -1.29 -20.98
N ARG A 334 -28.84 -0.96 -19.73
CA ARG A 334 -30.07 -1.45 -19.09
C ARG A 334 -30.16 -2.98 -18.92
N ASN A 335 -29.04 -3.66 -18.71
CA ASN A 335 -29.04 -5.13 -18.55
C ASN A 335 -29.48 -5.64 -17.15
N TYR A 336 -29.93 -4.77 -16.26
CA TYR A 336 -30.49 -5.13 -14.95
C TYR A 336 -31.87 -4.46 -14.78
N ALA A 337 -32.91 -5.24 -14.48
CA ALA A 337 -34.28 -4.73 -14.35
C ALA A 337 -34.40 -3.57 -13.33
N ALA A 338 -33.76 -3.71 -12.16
CA ALA A 338 -33.80 -2.69 -11.11
C ALA A 338 -33.09 -1.38 -11.51
N HIS A 339 -32.09 -1.45 -12.40
CA HIS A 339 -31.41 -0.27 -12.92
C HIS A 339 -32.24 0.42 -14.02
N ALA A 340 -32.91 -0.35 -14.88
CA ALA A 340 -33.85 0.20 -15.86
C ALA A 340 -34.97 0.99 -15.18
N GLN A 341 -35.53 0.43 -14.09
CA GLN A 341 -36.55 1.08 -13.27
C GLN A 341 -36.04 2.33 -12.53
N GLU A 342 -34.84 2.31 -11.96
CA GLU A 342 -34.22 3.46 -11.27
C GLU A 342 -34.13 4.70 -12.17
N LEU A 343 -33.90 4.49 -13.47
CA LEU A 343 -33.79 5.56 -14.46
C LEU A 343 -35.10 5.82 -15.21
N GLY A 344 -36.24 5.26 -14.78
CA GLY A 344 -37.56 5.47 -15.38
C GLY A 344 -37.69 4.96 -16.81
N ASN A 345 -36.91 3.94 -17.20
CA ASN A 345 -36.87 3.46 -18.57
C ASN A 345 -37.60 2.11 -18.72
N PRO A 346 -38.23 1.85 -19.89
CA PRO A 346 -38.75 0.52 -20.20
C PRO A 346 -37.61 -0.49 -20.32
N VAL A 347 -37.90 -1.74 -19.94
CA VAL A 347 -37.01 -2.87 -20.16
C VAL A 347 -36.94 -3.13 -21.66
N PRO A 348 -35.76 -3.12 -22.28
CA PRO A 348 -35.65 -3.31 -23.72
C PRO A 348 -35.91 -4.78 -24.11
N GLU A 349 -36.56 -4.99 -25.26
CA GLU A 349 -36.83 -6.34 -25.80
C GLU A 349 -35.56 -7.01 -26.34
N THR A 350 -34.58 -6.22 -26.78
CA THR A 350 -33.27 -6.67 -27.27
C THR A 350 -32.14 -5.90 -26.57
N PRO A 351 -30.93 -6.49 -26.42
CA PRO A 351 -29.81 -5.80 -25.77
C PRO A 351 -29.45 -4.48 -26.46
N LEU A 352 -29.46 -3.38 -25.71
CA LEU A 352 -29.10 -2.06 -26.22
C LEU A 352 -27.58 -1.88 -26.23
N LEU A 353 -26.95 -2.20 -27.34
CA LEU A 353 -25.49 -2.15 -27.48
C LEU A 353 -24.99 -0.74 -27.79
N PHE A 354 -23.83 -0.40 -27.22
CA PHE A 354 -23.02 0.75 -27.61
C PHE A 354 -21.54 0.38 -27.48
N ILE A 355 -20.65 1.19 -28.07
CA ILE A 355 -19.21 0.93 -28.07
C ILE A 355 -18.47 2.11 -27.45
N LYS A 356 -17.45 1.82 -26.63
CA LYS A 356 -16.41 2.79 -26.28
C LYS A 356 -15.14 2.49 -27.08
N PRO A 357 -14.43 3.53 -27.57
CA PRO A 357 -13.20 3.35 -28.31
C PRO A 357 -12.06 2.88 -27.37
N PRO A 358 -10.94 2.35 -27.91
CA PRO A 358 -9.77 1.98 -27.12
C PRO A 358 -9.23 3.12 -26.24
N SER A 359 -9.38 4.39 -26.64
CA SER A 359 -8.96 5.55 -25.83
C SER A 359 -9.75 5.76 -24.54
N ALA A 360 -10.91 5.10 -24.41
CA ALA A 360 -11.65 5.08 -23.16
C ALA A 360 -10.99 4.17 -22.10
N ALA A 361 -10.24 3.15 -22.52
CA ALA A 361 -9.67 2.15 -21.62
C ALA A 361 -8.48 2.71 -20.83
N VAL A 362 -8.60 2.68 -19.50
CA VAL A 362 -7.52 3.07 -18.56
C VAL A 362 -7.46 2.10 -17.38
N ASP A 363 -6.34 2.10 -16.65
CA ASP A 363 -6.26 1.31 -15.42
C ASP A 363 -7.25 1.83 -14.37
N PHE A 364 -8.02 0.93 -13.76
CA PHE A 364 -8.94 1.26 -12.67
C PHE A 364 -8.20 1.89 -11.47
N ALA A 365 -6.97 1.44 -11.19
CA ALA A 365 -6.18 1.85 -10.02
C ALA A 365 -4.78 2.31 -10.45
N PRO A 366 -4.13 3.22 -9.68
CA PRO A 366 -4.55 3.74 -8.38
C PRO A 366 -5.43 5.01 -8.44
N PHE A 367 -5.61 5.60 -9.62
CA PHE A 367 -6.37 6.83 -9.80
C PHE A 367 -7.32 6.71 -10.99
N ILE A 368 -8.51 7.28 -10.84
CA ILE A 368 -9.46 7.48 -11.95
C ILE A 368 -9.57 8.98 -12.16
N ARG A 369 -9.31 9.41 -13.39
CA ARG A 369 -9.47 10.82 -13.76
C ARG A 369 -10.88 11.05 -14.27
N VAL A 370 -11.55 12.05 -13.71
CA VAL A 370 -12.90 12.46 -14.17
C VAL A 370 -12.82 13.90 -14.71
N PRO A 371 -13.42 14.18 -15.88
CA PRO A 371 -13.43 15.53 -16.44
C PRO A 371 -14.45 16.40 -15.70
N ALA A 372 -14.15 16.82 -14.47
CA ALA A 372 -15.08 17.57 -13.61
C ALA A 372 -15.60 18.88 -14.25
N ALA A 373 -14.86 19.47 -15.18
CA ALA A 373 -15.27 20.65 -15.94
C ALA A 373 -16.40 20.37 -16.96
N ARG A 374 -16.72 19.10 -17.25
CA ARG A 374 -17.73 18.68 -18.23
C ARG A 374 -19.08 18.29 -17.62
N GLY A 375 -19.32 18.61 -16.35
CA GLY A 375 -20.55 18.31 -15.64
C GLY A 375 -20.48 17.04 -14.79
N SER A 376 -21.64 16.48 -14.44
CA SER A 376 -21.72 15.33 -13.53
C SER A 376 -21.24 14.04 -14.20
N VAL A 377 -20.18 13.43 -13.64
CA VAL A 377 -19.65 12.13 -14.08
C VAL A 377 -20.14 11.05 -13.13
N HIS A 378 -20.93 10.12 -13.64
CA HIS A 378 -21.51 9.03 -12.85
C HIS A 378 -20.68 7.75 -12.97
N HIS A 379 -20.66 6.98 -11.88
CA HIS A 379 -20.08 5.64 -11.84
C HIS A 379 -21.11 4.58 -12.23
N GLU A 380 -20.73 3.66 -13.10
CA GLU A 380 -21.52 2.48 -13.44
C GLU A 380 -20.58 1.26 -13.35
N LEU A 381 -20.51 0.60 -12.18
CA LEU A 381 -19.66 -0.58 -12.01
C LEU A 381 -20.26 -1.76 -12.78
N GLU A 382 -19.44 -2.44 -13.58
CA GLU A 382 -19.84 -3.58 -14.41
C GLU A 382 -18.84 -4.73 -14.34
N ILE A 383 -19.28 -5.94 -14.68
CA ILE A 383 -18.37 -7.06 -14.96
C ILE A 383 -17.83 -6.87 -16.38
N ALA A 384 -16.50 -6.90 -16.49
CA ALA A 384 -15.78 -6.80 -17.76
C ALA A 384 -15.30 -8.20 -18.19
N VAL A 385 -15.58 -8.58 -19.42
CA VAL A 385 -15.20 -9.89 -19.98
C VAL A 385 -14.20 -9.69 -21.10
N LEU A 386 -12.99 -10.22 -20.93
CA LEU A 386 -11.93 -10.13 -21.93
C LEU A 386 -12.04 -11.27 -22.95
N ILE A 387 -12.13 -10.92 -24.23
CA ILE A 387 -12.18 -11.86 -25.34
C ILE A 387 -10.76 -12.26 -25.74
N GLY A 388 -10.46 -13.55 -25.75
CA GLY A 388 -9.15 -14.12 -26.07
C GLY A 388 -9.06 -14.80 -27.44
N ARG A 389 -10.19 -15.05 -28.10
CA ARG A 389 -10.28 -15.62 -29.45
C ARG A 389 -11.34 -14.89 -30.24
N GLU A 390 -11.17 -14.82 -31.54
CA GLU A 390 -12.13 -14.16 -32.42
C GLU A 390 -13.51 -14.81 -32.33
N LEU A 391 -14.56 -13.98 -32.31
CA LEU A 391 -15.96 -14.37 -32.31
C LEU A 391 -16.72 -13.56 -33.37
N CYS A 392 -17.44 -14.24 -34.25
CA CYS A 392 -18.34 -13.64 -35.23
C CYS A 392 -19.55 -14.57 -35.34
N ALA A 393 -20.76 -14.05 -35.08
CA ALA A 393 -21.99 -14.83 -34.96
C ALA A 393 -21.80 -16.15 -34.19
N ALA A 394 -21.14 -16.07 -33.03
CA ALA A 394 -20.63 -17.22 -32.32
C ALA A 394 -21.69 -17.94 -31.48
N THR A 395 -21.55 -19.25 -31.37
CA THR A 395 -22.35 -20.11 -30.48
C THR A 395 -21.94 -19.95 -29.01
N PRO A 396 -22.80 -20.31 -28.05
CA PRO A 396 -22.49 -20.26 -26.62
C PRO A 396 -21.19 -21.02 -26.23
N GLY A 397 -20.95 -22.17 -26.85
CA GLY A 397 -19.74 -22.97 -26.62
C GLY A 397 -18.47 -22.26 -27.10
N GLN A 398 -18.52 -21.63 -28.28
CA GLN A 398 -17.42 -20.82 -28.81
C GLN A 398 -17.15 -19.61 -27.92
N VAL A 399 -18.20 -18.90 -27.50
CA VAL A 399 -18.09 -17.78 -26.57
C VAL A 399 -17.39 -18.21 -25.28
N ARG A 400 -17.86 -19.29 -24.63
CA ARG A 400 -17.28 -19.76 -23.37
C ARG A 400 -15.81 -20.12 -23.51
N ALA A 401 -15.43 -20.77 -24.61
CA ALA A 401 -14.04 -21.13 -24.90
C ALA A 401 -13.15 -19.94 -25.30
N ALA A 402 -13.75 -18.83 -25.73
CA ALA A 402 -13.04 -17.64 -26.15
C ALA A 402 -12.78 -16.64 -25.01
N ILE A 403 -13.44 -16.74 -23.87
CA ILE A 403 -13.21 -15.82 -22.74
C ILE A 403 -11.82 -16.08 -22.14
N ALA A 404 -10.97 -15.06 -22.16
CA ALA A 404 -9.64 -15.11 -21.53
C ALA A 404 -9.71 -14.82 -20.02
N GLY A 405 -10.65 -13.98 -19.59
CA GLY A 405 -10.79 -13.64 -18.18
C GLY A 405 -11.94 -12.69 -17.88
N ILE A 406 -12.19 -12.52 -16.59
CA ILE A 406 -13.23 -11.63 -16.04
C ILE A 406 -12.63 -10.60 -15.09
N GLY A 407 -13.18 -9.39 -15.08
CA GLY A 407 -12.73 -8.28 -14.26
C GLY A 407 -13.87 -7.33 -13.93
N LEU A 408 -13.51 -6.14 -13.48
CA LEU A 408 -14.42 -5.04 -13.19
C LEU A 408 -14.07 -3.85 -14.07
N ALA A 409 -15.07 -3.12 -14.53
CA ALA A 409 -14.89 -1.82 -15.15
C ALA A 409 -15.87 -0.80 -14.55
N ILE A 410 -15.52 0.49 -14.64
CA ILE A 410 -16.49 1.56 -14.45
C ILE A 410 -16.84 2.14 -15.81
N ASP A 411 -18.09 2.00 -16.25
CA ASP A 411 -18.61 2.76 -17.36
C ASP A 411 -18.90 4.20 -16.89
N LEU A 412 -17.89 5.06 -16.96
CA LEU A 412 -18.06 6.47 -16.62
C LEU A 412 -18.97 7.14 -17.65
N THR A 413 -19.96 7.86 -17.13
CA THR A 413 -21.00 8.49 -17.94
C THR A 413 -21.11 9.97 -17.58
N LEU A 414 -21.00 10.84 -18.58
CA LEU A 414 -21.43 12.24 -18.42
C LEU A 414 -22.94 12.26 -18.45
N ARG A 415 -23.58 12.22 -17.26
CA ARG A 415 -25.02 11.94 -17.15
C ARG A 415 -25.85 13.02 -17.83
N ASP A 416 -25.54 14.29 -17.56
CA ASP A 416 -26.27 15.43 -18.13
C ASP A 416 -26.19 15.44 -19.67
N VAL A 417 -25.02 15.09 -20.23
CA VAL A 417 -24.81 14.97 -21.67
C VAL A 417 -25.63 13.81 -22.24
N GLN A 418 -25.65 12.66 -21.56
CA GLN A 418 -26.41 11.50 -22.00
C GLN A 418 -27.91 11.78 -22.05
N ASP A 419 -28.45 12.46 -21.04
CA ASP A 419 -29.88 12.73 -20.95
C ASP A 419 -30.33 13.72 -22.04
N GLY A 420 -29.50 14.73 -22.35
CA GLY A 420 -29.71 15.61 -23.50
C GLY A 420 -29.70 14.86 -24.84
N LEU A 421 -28.78 13.91 -25.02
CA LEU A 421 -28.69 13.09 -26.24
C LEU A 421 -29.91 12.17 -26.40
N LYS A 422 -30.37 11.54 -25.30
CA LYS A 422 -31.57 10.68 -25.32
C LYS A 422 -32.82 11.45 -25.72
N ALA A 423 -33.00 12.67 -25.20
CA ALA A 423 -34.15 13.52 -25.53
C ALA A 423 -34.24 13.85 -27.03
N GLN A 424 -33.10 13.81 -27.74
CA GLN A 424 -32.99 14.08 -29.17
C GLN A 424 -32.79 12.81 -30.01
N SER A 425 -32.83 11.62 -29.38
CA SER A 425 -32.52 10.34 -30.03
C SER A 425 -31.13 10.32 -30.71
N HIS A 426 -30.17 11.05 -30.16
CA HIS A 426 -28.81 11.15 -30.66
C HIS A 426 -27.90 10.04 -30.12
N PRO A 427 -26.80 9.72 -30.84
CA PRO A 427 -25.79 8.73 -30.43
C PRO A 427 -25.08 9.13 -29.11
N TRP A 428 -24.65 8.14 -28.32
CA TRP A 428 -24.21 8.31 -26.92
C TRP A 428 -22.70 8.55 -26.75
N GLU A 429 -21.93 8.55 -27.83
CA GLU A 429 -20.46 8.54 -27.86
C GLU A 429 -19.87 9.73 -27.10
N MET A 430 -20.49 10.91 -27.16
CA MET A 430 -20.01 12.07 -26.40
C MET A 430 -20.14 11.91 -24.88
N ALA A 431 -21.13 11.12 -24.43
CA ALA A 431 -21.41 10.88 -23.02
C ALA A 431 -20.74 9.61 -22.48
N LYS A 432 -20.52 8.60 -23.33
CA LYS A 432 -20.02 7.27 -22.98
C LYS A 432 -18.63 6.97 -23.52
N GLY A 433 -18.20 7.59 -24.61
CA GLY A 433 -16.97 7.26 -25.33
C GLY A 433 -15.83 8.29 -25.19
N PHE A 434 -15.92 9.20 -24.21
CA PHE A 434 -14.84 10.17 -23.98
C PHE A 434 -13.56 9.48 -23.46
N ASP A 435 -12.41 10.13 -23.62
CA ASP A 435 -11.12 9.57 -23.18
C ASP A 435 -11.13 9.20 -21.68
N ALA A 436 -10.52 8.06 -21.36
CA ALA A 436 -10.49 7.50 -20.01
C ALA A 436 -11.87 7.25 -19.35
N SER A 437 -12.95 7.16 -20.15
CA SER A 437 -14.31 6.88 -19.66
C SER A 437 -14.55 5.42 -19.27
N CYS A 438 -13.54 4.55 -19.37
CA CYS A 438 -13.63 3.16 -18.95
C CYS A 438 -12.40 2.72 -18.16
N PRO A 439 -12.35 2.99 -16.84
CA PRO A 439 -11.38 2.38 -15.96
C PRO A 439 -11.64 0.88 -15.80
N ILE A 440 -10.69 0.03 -16.16
CA ILE A 440 -10.79 -1.44 -16.17
C ILE A 440 -9.75 -2.02 -15.23
N SER A 441 -10.15 -3.02 -14.43
CA SER A 441 -9.27 -3.71 -13.51
C SER A 441 -8.31 -4.66 -14.23
N VAL A 442 -7.42 -5.29 -13.46
CA VAL A 442 -6.83 -6.57 -13.88
C VAL A 442 -7.91 -7.65 -14.02
N PHE A 443 -7.65 -8.68 -14.81
CA PHE A 443 -8.55 -9.80 -15.05
C PHE A 443 -8.16 -11.03 -14.22
N LEU A 444 -9.15 -11.77 -13.76
CA LEU A 444 -8.99 -13.15 -13.31
C LEU A 444 -8.99 -14.04 -14.56
N PRO A 445 -8.00 -14.93 -14.75
CA PRO A 445 -8.10 -15.97 -15.77
C PRO A 445 -9.40 -16.73 -15.58
N LEU A 446 -10.12 -17.04 -16.66
CA LEU A 446 -11.37 -17.78 -16.53
C LEU A 446 -11.07 -19.25 -16.20
N ASP A 447 -11.45 -19.67 -15.00
CA ASP A 447 -11.53 -21.09 -14.64
C ASP A 447 -12.68 -21.74 -15.42
N PRO A 448 -12.47 -22.88 -16.11
CA PRO A 448 -13.56 -23.63 -16.76
C PRO A 448 -14.71 -24.04 -15.83
N ALA A 449 -14.50 -24.09 -14.51
CA ALA A 449 -15.52 -24.34 -13.50
C ALA A 449 -16.21 -23.07 -12.98
N CYS A 450 -15.78 -21.88 -13.41
CA CYS A 450 -16.37 -20.60 -13.00
C CYS A 450 -17.83 -20.51 -13.48
N ASP A 451 -18.73 -20.23 -12.54
CA ASP A 451 -20.13 -19.95 -12.82
C ASP A 451 -20.32 -18.46 -13.14
N LEU A 452 -20.40 -18.16 -14.44
CA LEU A 452 -20.62 -16.79 -14.94
C LEU A 452 -22.02 -16.26 -14.62
N ALA A 453 -22.97 -17.12 -14.26
CA ALA A 453 -24.31 -16.72 -13.86
C ALA A 453 -24.41 -16.35 -12.38
N ASN A 454 -23.33 -16.48 -11.59
CA ASN A 454 -23.35 -16.16 -10.16
C ASN A 454 -22.11 -15.38 -9.71
N LEU A 455 -21.90 -14.21 -10.31
CA LEU A 455 -20.82 -13.30 -9.98
C LEU A 455 -21.37 -12.08 -9.26
N GLU A 456 -20.91 -11.85 -8.03
CA GLU A 456 -21.33 -10.71 -7.23
C GLU A 456 -20.42 -9.51 -7.49
N LEU A 457 -20.98 -8.32 -7.71
CA LEU A 457 -20.22 -7.08 -7.86
C LEU A 457 -20.67 -6.04 -6.83
N LYS A 458 -19.69 -5.38 -6.20
CA LYS A 458 -19.91 -4.37 -5.16
C LYS A 458 -19.11 -3.12 -5.44
N LEU A 459 -19.72 -1.96 -5.28
CA LEU A 459 -19.04 -0.67 -5.29
C LEU A 459 -19.31 0.08 -3.98
N ALA A 460 -18.25 0.61 -3.36
CA ALA A 460 -18.34 1.57 -2.28
C ALA A 460 -17.59 2.86 -2.63
N VAL A 461 -18.22 4.00 -2.35
CA VAL A 461 -17.64 5.34 -2.48
C VAL A 461 -17.55 5.94 -1.08
N ASN A 462 -16.34 6.33 -0.66
CA ASN A 462 -16.05 6.84 0.67
C ASN A 462 -16.52 5.91 1.80
N GLY A 463 -16.36 4.60 1.60
CA GLY A 463 -16.76 3.57 2.55
C GLY A 463 -18.27 3.27 2.58
N ARG A 464 -19.09 4.02 1.84
CA ARG A 464 -20.54 3.77 1.72
C ARG A 464 -20.82 2.95 0.47
N ARG A 465 -21.51 1.82 0.63
CA ARG A 465 -21.94 0.98 -0.49
C ARG A 465 -22.89 1.77 -1.40
N ARG A 466 -22.55 1.88 -2.68
CA ARG A 466 -23.34 2.55 -3.72
C ARG A 466 -24.04 1.54 -4.62
N GLN A 467 -23.28 0.56 -5.13
CA GLN A 467 -23.81 -0.48 -5.99
C GLN A 467 -23.58 -1.87 -5.40
N PHE A 468 -24.54 -2.75 -5.62
CA PHE A 468 -24.51 -4.17 -5.30
C PHE A 468 -25.36 -4.90 -6.32
N GLY A 469 -24.81 -5.91 -6.97
CA GLY A 469 -25.53 -6.74 -7.92
C GLY A 469 -24.95 -8.14 -8.00
N ASN A 470 -25.65 -9.01 -8.71
CA ASN A 470 -25.20 -10.35 -9.06
C ASN A 470 -25.53 -10.64 -10.53
N SER A 471 -24.64 -11.31 -11.27
CA SER A 471 -24.87 -11.62 -12.68
C SER A 471 -26.11 -12.50 -12.94
N ALA A 472 -26.62 -13.22 -11.95
CA ALA A 472 -27.91 -13.93 -12.02
C ALA A 472 -29.10 -13.01 -12.26
N GLN A 473 -28.94 -11.71 -12.00
CA GLN A 473 -29.97 -10.68 -12.16
C GLN A 473 -29.88 -9.97 -13.52
N MET A 474 -28.95 -10.38 -14.38
CA MET A 474 -28.84 -9.84 -15.74
C MET A 474 -30.04 -10.30 -16.58
N LEU A 475 -30.63 -9.36 -17.31
CA LEU A 475 -31.73 -9.65 -18.25
C LEU A 475 -31.23 -10.49 -19.44
N THR A 476 -30.04 -10.16 -19.93
CA THR A 476 -29.32 -10.96 -20.92
C THR A 476 -28.04 -11.50 -20.27
N PRO A 477 -27.97 -12.81 -19.99
CA PRO A 477 -26.80 -13.44 -19.39
C PRO A 477 -25.52 -13.22 -20.18
N ILE A 478 -24.36 -13.29 -19.52
CA ILE A 478 -23.04 -12.95 -20.10
C ILE A 478 -22.79 -13.69 -21.42
N ILE A 479 -23.04 -15.00 -21.47
CA ILE A 479 -22.78 -15.80 -22.68
C ILE A 479 -23.71 -15.37 -23.82
N ASP A 480 -25.01 -15.23 -23.55
CA ASP A 480 -26.02 -14.84 -24.53
C ASP A 480 -25.78 -13.41 -25.04
N LEU A 481 -25.35 -12.51 -24.16
CA LEU A 481 -24.97 -11.15 -24.50
C LEU A 481 -23.80 -11.12 -25.49
N ILE A 482 -22.77 -11.94 -25.25
CA ILE A 482 -21.60 -12.00 -26.14
C ILE A 482 -21.97 -12.67 -27.46
N CYS A 483 -22.83 -13.70 -27.46
CA CYS A 483 -23.40 -14.27 -28.69
C CYS A 483 -24.10 -13.18 -29.51
N TYR A 484 -25.03 -12.45 -28.88
CA TYR A 484 -25.78 -11.37 -29.51
C TYR A 484 -24.85 -10.27 -30.05
N ALA A 485 -23.90 -9.81 -29.23
CA ALA A 485 -22.92 -8.80 -29.63
C ALA A 485 -22.05 -9.26 -30.81
N SER A 486 -21.60 -10.53 -30.82
CA SER A 486 -20.77 -11.08 -31.89
C SER A 486 -21.50 -11.20 -33.23
N ALA A 487 -22.84 -11.23 -33.22
CA ALA A 487 -23.66 -11.20 -34.42
C ALA A 487 -23.80 -9.78 -35.02
N GLN A 488 -23.56 -8.73 -34.22
CA GLN A 488 -23.59 -7.34 -34.67
C GLN A 488 -22.18 -6.83 -35.02
N PHE A 489 -21.19 -7.20 -34.21
CA PHE A 489 -19.80 -6.77 -34.33
C PHE A 489 -18.89 -7.96 -34.09
N SER A 490 -17.99 -8.30 -35.03
CA SER A 490 -16.94 -9.28 -34.76
C SER A 490 -16.15 -8.85 -33.51
N LEU A 491 -16.00 -9.75 -32.53
CA LEU A 491 -15.19 -9.50 -31.34
C LEU A 491 -13.81 -10.10 -31.56
N TRP A 492 -12.79 -9.26 -31.56
CA TRP A 492 -11.41 -9.68 -31.76
C TRP A 492 -10.74 -10.01 -30.43
N PRO A 493 -9.69 -10.85 -30.44
CA PRO A 493 -8.85 -11.06 -29.26
C PRO A 493 -8.36 -9.71 -28.72
N GLY A 494 -8.67 -9.39 -27.46
CA GLY A 494 -8.38 -8.09 -26.85
C GLY A 494 -9.58 -7.14 -26.75
N ASP A 495 -10.71 -7.45 -27.38
CA ASP A 495 -11.95 -6.73 -27.11
C ASP A 495 -12.47 -7.06 -25.70
N VAL A 496 -13.18 -6.11 -25.10
CA VAL A 496 -13.81 -6.29 -23.78
C VAL A 496 -15.31 -6.09 -23.93
N VAL A 497 -16.08 -6.99 -23.32
CA VAL A 497 -17.54 -6.85 -23.19
C VAL A 497 -17.88 -6.38 -21.78
N LEU A 498 -18.57 -5.24 -21.67
CA LEU A 498 -19.14 -4.74 -20.43
C LEU A 498 -20.61 -5.16 -20.35
N THR A 499 -20.99 -5.72 -19.21
CA THR A 499 -22.20 -6.56 -19.07
C THR A 499 -23.39 -5.84 -18.45
N GLY A 500 -23.30 -4.52 -18.29
CA GLY A 500 -24.30 -3.67 -17.68
C GLY A 500 -24.10 -3.47 -16.18
N THR A 501 -24.69 -2.40 -15.67
CA THR A 501 -24.56 -1.98 -14.28
C THR A 501 -25.82 -2.25 -13.45
N PRO A 502 -25.71 -2.67 -12.18
CA PRO A 502 -26.84 -2.76 -11.26
C PRO A 502 -27.23 -1.37 -10.72
N LYS A 503 -28.37 -1.30 -10.01
CA LYS A 503 -28.87 -0.04 -9.42
C LYS A 503 -27.87 0.64 -8.48
N GLY A 504 -28.08 1.94 -8.25
CA GLY A 504 -27.29 2.75 -7.31
C GLY A 504 -26.18 3.55 -8.00
N VAL A 505 -26.38 3.87 -9.28
CA VAL A 505 -25.50 4.75 -10.05
C VAL A 505 -25.52 6.16 -9.46
N GLY A 506 -24.36 6.80 -9.36
CA GLY A 506 -24.26 8.13 -8.77
C GLY A 506 -23.01 8.90 -9.18
N PRO A 507 -22.94 10.20 -8.83
CA PRO A 507 -21.84 11.07 -9.22
C PRO A 507 -20.54 10.73 -8.49
N LEU A 508 -19.42 11.07 -9.13
CA LEU A 508 -18.07 11.03 -8.58
C LEU A 508 -17.45 12.42 -8.61
N VAL A 509 -16.75 12.78 -7.53
CA VAL A 509 -16.01 14.05 -7.44
C VAL A 509 -14.55 13.85 -7.07
N PRO A 510 -13.63 14.73 -7.52
CA PRO A 510 -12.23 14.69 -7.12
C PRO A 510 -12.05 14.59 -5.60
N GLY A 511 -11.25 13.62 -5.16
CA GLY A 511 -11.03 13.31 -3.76
C GLY A 511 -11.76 12.05 -3.27
N ASP A 512 -12.82 11.63 -3.96
CA ASP A 512 -13.57 10.40 -3.62
C ASP A 512 -12.68 9.16 -3.64
N ARG A 513 -12.95 8.24 -2.72
CA ARG A 513 -12.26 6.95 -2.62
C ARG A 513 -13.21 5.83 -3.02
N ILE A 514 -12.83 5.10 -4.06
CA ILE A 514 -13.59 3.97 -4.58
C ILE A 514 -12.99 2.66 -4.09
N SER A 515 -13.85 1.71 -3.71
CA SER A 515 -13.52 0.31 -3.53
C SER A 515 -14.52 -0.53 -4.31
N ALA A 516 -14.04 -1.38 -5.21
CA ALA A 516 -14.84 -2.31 -5.98
C ALA A 516 -14.41 -3.76 -5.67
N ASP A 517 -15.35 -4.70 -5.73
CA ASP A 517 -15.14 -6.11 -5.39
C ASP A 517 -15.95 -7.00 -6.33
N LEU A 518 -15.35 -8.10 -6.79
CA LEU A 518 -15.95 -9.15 -7.63
C LEU A 518 -15.84 -10.48 -6.90
N THR A 519 -16.96 -10.98 -6.38
CA THR A 519 -17.12 -12.27 -5.67
C THR A 519 -16.09 -12.51 -4.55
N GLY A 520 -15.50 -11.45 -3.97
CA GLY A 520 -14.38 -11.54 -3.03
C GLY A 520 -13.05 -12.01 -3.64
N LEU A 521 -13.02 -12.34 -4.93
CA LEU A 521 -11.85 -12.86 -5.66
C LEU A 521 -10.96 -11.74 -6.20
N LEU A 522 -11.56 -10.62 -6.59
CA LEU A 522 -10.86 -9.46 -7.10
C LEU A 522 -11.36 -8.20 -6.40
N ARG A 523 -10.44 -7.45 -5.77
CA ARG A 523 -10.74 -6.18 -5.12
C ARG A 523 -9.84 -5.09 -5.65
N VAL A 524 -10.45 -3.97 -6.03
CA VAL A 524 -9.75 -2.81 -6.59
C VAL A 524 -10.09 -1.57 -5.78
N ARG A 525 -9.09 -0.72 -5.53
CA ARG A 525 -9.27 0.56 -4.86
C ARG A 525 -8.64 1.66 -5.68
N SER A 526 -9.34 2.78 -5.78
CA SER A 526 -8.90 3.93 -6.55
C SER A 526 -9.31 5.23 -5.87
N GLN A 527 -8.64 6.32 -6.24
CA GLN A 527 -9.02 7.67 -5.84
C GLN A 527 -9.37 8.49 -7.08
N ILE A 528 -10.47 9.25 -6.99
CA ILE A 528 -10.89 10.15 -8.05
C ILE A 528 -10.02 11.40 -8.05
N VAL A 529 -9.54 11.77 -9.24
CA VAL A 529 -8.73 12.97 -9.49
C VAL A 529 -9.32 13.79 -10.63
N GLY A 530 -9.08 15.11 -10.62
CA GLY A 530 -9.48 16.03 -11.68
C GLY A 530 -8.50 16.10 -12.84
#